data_AF-A0A5C5SRW3-F1
#
_entry.id   AF-A0A5C5SRW3-F1
#
_cell.length_a   1.000
_cell.length_b   1.000
_cell.length_c   1.000
_cell.angle_alpha   90.00
_cell.angle_beta   90.00
_cell.angle_gamma   90.00
#
_symmetry.space_group_name_H-M   'P 1'
#
loop_
_entity.id
_entity.type
_entity.pdbx_description
1 polymer ?
#
loop_
_entity_poly.entity_id
_entity_poly.type
_entity_poly.pdbx_seq_one_letter_code
_entity_poly.pdbx_strand_id
1 'polypeptide(L)'
;MREETAEPTEEEPAEEPVEEPAAEPVPEVIESTEPVVAPKKDLSTTIANAKSYVYTIYTDLEQGSGFLFNSKGDVLTNAHVVKDASYVVLTNSDGQEFSGQVIGISETTDVALVRVDALAGKEPMEMEMSQVDVGTEVFALGSPENISNTATEGKITDVNKNFSDDYEYKNLYEMDATIKKGSSGGPLIAAESERILGINSIILEDDPNIGYAIPIYTVIDQLNEWVKNPMQYEEGEVVLPDVKDAHFDEELLQSFIEAYYELIPYSLNDQQITYYQSYLLPGSQGETEGKKLVEELAIEDRIFDVVKPTIKNIEIGEEEAVIEAEAVFTFHSPENDETATITHNKRYTVIIDEYGDYMIETIEDNQE
;
A
#
# COMPACT_ATOMS: atom_id res chain seq x y z
N MET A 1 -61.15 9.04 -95.98
CA MET A 1 -60.36 9.79 -96.98
C MET A 1 -60.00 11.14 -96.37
N ARG A 2 -58.74 11.59 -96.58
CA ARG A 2 -58.02 12.72 -95.95
C ARG A 2 -57.38 12.32 -94.61
N GLU A 3 -56.08 12.01 -94.54
CA GLU A 3 -54.85 12.82 -94.74
C GLU A 3 -54.77 14.07 -93.86
N GLU A 4 -53.83 14.04 -92.91
CA GLU A 4 -52.92 15.15 -92.54
C GLU A 4 -51.83 14.54 -91.61
N THR A 5 -50.71 14.08 -92.16
CA THR A 5 -49.38 14.73 -92.18
C THR A 5 -48.89 15.24 -90.82
N ALA A 6 -47.98 14.47 -90.23
CA ALA A 6 -47.09 14.88 -89.15
C ALA A 6 -45.85 15.58 -89.75
N GLU A 7 -45.47 16.73 -89.19
CA GLU A 7 -44.16 17.35 -89.38
C GLU A 7 -43.18 16.90 -88.30
N PRO A 8 -41.86 16.87 -88.58
CA PRO A 8 -40.88 16.17 -87.76
C PRO A 8 -40.39 17.01 -86.58
N THR A 9 -40.23 16.32 -85.44
CA THR A 9 -39.64 16.83 -84.20
C THR A 9 -38.12 16.99 -84.35
N GLU A 10 -37.60 18.19 -84.07
CA GLU A 10 -36.17 18.43 -83.85
C GLU A 10 -35.72 17.75 -82.55
N GLU A 11 -34.61 17.02 -82.62
CA GLU A 11 -33.95 16.37 -81.49
C GLU A 11 -33.24 17.43 -80.62
N GLU A 12 -33.71 17.60 -79.37
CA GLU A 12 -32.89 18.19 -78.31
C GLU A 12 -31.96 17.12 -77.72
N PRO A 13 -30.69 17.46 -77.43
CA PRO A 13 -29.70 16.49 -76.95
C PRO A 13 -30.06 16.02 -75.53
N ALA A 14 -30.02 14.70 -75.34
CA ALA A 14 -30.16 14.06 -74.04
C ALA A 14 -29.02 14.52 -73.11
N GLU A 15 -29.39 15.13 -71.98
CA GLU A 15 -28.48 15.37 -70.86
C GLU A 15 -27.92 14.03 -70.36
N GLU A 16 -26.58 13.92 -70.32
CA GLU A 16 -25.91 12.76 -69.72
C GLU A 16 -26.23 12.69 -68.22
N PRO A 17 -26.47 11.48 -67.68
CA PRO A 17 -26.73 11.32 -66.25
C PRO A 17 -25.48 11.68 -65.45
N VAL A 18 -25.64 12.58 -64.50
CA VAL A 18 -24.64 12.90 -63.48
C VAL A 18 -24.40 11.63 -62.65
N GLU A 19 -23.22 11.03 -62.76
CA GLU A 19 -22.78 9.96 -61.85
C GLU A 19 -22.73 10.50 -60.42
N GLU A 20 -23.54 9.93 -59.53
CA GLU A 20 -23.34 10.06 -58.08
C GLU A 20 -21.94 9.54 -57.72
N PRO A 21 -21.16 10.25 -56.89
CA PRO A 21 -19.90 9.72 -56.42
C PRO A 21 -20.17 8.45 -55.60
N ALA A 22 -19.51 7.35 -55.98
CA ALA A 22 -19.57 6.08 -55.28
C ALA A 22 -19.23 6.28 -53.80
N ALA A 23 -20.15 5.88 -52.91
CA ALA A 23 -19.91 5.86 -51.48
C ALA A 23 -18.71 4.95 -51.19
N GLU A 24 -17.69 5.51 -50.53
CA GLU A 24 -16.59 4.73 -49.99
C GLU A 24 -17.12 3.66 -49.03
N PRO A 25 -16.55 2.44 -49.00
CA PRO A 25 -16.99 1.42 -48.07
C PRO A 25 -16.76 1.92 -46.63
N VAL A 26 -17.85 2.09 -45.89
CA VAL A 26 -17.81 2.33 -44.45
C VAL A 26 -17.06 1.15 -43.81
N PRO A 27 -15.98 1.37 -43.06
CA PRO A 27 -15.31 0.29 -42.37
C PRO A 27 -16.30 -0.36 -41.40
N GLU A 28 -16.49 -1.67 -41.54
CA GLU A 28 -17.28 -2.48 -40.65
C GLU A 28 -16.63 -2.42 -39.26
N VAL A 29 -17.26 -1.70 -38.33
CA VAL A 29 -16.83 -1.66 -36.93
C VAL A 29 -17.09 -3.05 -36.38
N ILE A 30 -16.03 -3.85 -36.30
CA ILE A 30 -16.03 -5.09 -35.55
C ILE A 30 -16.11 -4.66 -34.08
N GLU A 31 -17.32 -4.68 -33.53
CA GLU A 31 -17.58 -4.47 -32.12
C GLU A 31 -16.92 -5.63 -31.36
N SER A 32 -15.74 -5.37 -30.80
CA SER A 32 -15.06 -6.31 -29.90
C SER A 32 -15.97 -6.53 -28.69
N THR A 33 -16.48 -7.76 -28.55
CA THR A 33 -17.23 -8.21 -27.38
C THR A 33 -16.30 -8.71 -26.27
N GLU A 34 -15.03 -8.31 -26.27
CA GLU A 34 -14.18 -8.55 -25.12
C GLU A 34 -14.58 -7.55 -24.02
N PRO A 35 -14.87 -8.02 -22.79
CA PRO A 35 -15.11 -7.10 -21.69
C PRO A 35 -13.88 -6.19 -21.62
N VAL A 36 -14.12 -4.88 -21.56
CA VAL A 36 -13.09 -3.93 -21.12
C VAL A 36 -12.79 -4.31 -19.68
N VAL A 37 -11.85 -5.25 -19.50
CA VAL A 37 -11.25 -5.53 -18.21
C VAL A 37 -10.47 -4.27 -17.89
N ALA A 38 -11.01 -3.46 -16.98
CA ALA A 38 -10.24 -2.39 -16.39
C ALA A 38 -8.88 -2.97 -15.97
N PRO A 39 -7.76 -2.28 -16.25
CA PRO A 39 -6.46 -2.77 -15.80
C PRO A 39 -6.57 -3.11 -14.32
N LYS A 40 -6.18 -4.33 -13.93
CA LYS A 40 -6.10 -4.70 -12.50
C LYS A 40 -5.34 -3.58 -11.82
N LYS A 41 -5.98 -2.94 -10.85
CA LYS A 41 -5.38 -1.89 -10.02
C LYS A 41 -4.07 -2.45 -9.46
N ASP A 42 -3.02 -1.65 -9.50
CA ASP A 42 -1.70 -2.08 -9.05
C ASP A 42 -1.70 -2.29 -7.54
N LEU A 43 -1.88 -3.55 -7.14
CA LEU A 43 -1.98 -3.98 -5.75
C LEU A 43 -0.75 -3.59 -4.93
N SER A 44 0.42 -3.47 -5.55
CA SER A 44 1.64 -3.05 -4.87
C SER A 44 1.60 -1.58 -4.44
N THR A 45 1.05 -0.71 -5.29
CA THR A 45 0.81 0.70 -4.93
C THR A 45 -0.23 0.82 -3.82
N THR A 46 -1.30 0.02 -3.88
CA THR A 46 -2.31 -0.05 -2.81
C THR A 46 -1.69 -0.49 -1.48
N ILE A 47 -0.86 -1.53 -1.51
CA ILE A 47 -0.12 -2.01 -0.34
C ILE A 47 0.77 -0.89 0.21
N ALA A 48 1.54 -0.20 -0.64
CA ALA A 48 2.39 0.95 -0.26
C ALA A 48 1.63 1.97 0.57
N ASN A 49 0.53 2.44 0.01
CA ASN A 49 -0.29 3.48 0.61
C ASN A 49 -0.83 3.02 1.96
N ALA A 50 -1.30 1.78 2.02
CA ALA A 50 -1.82 1.20 3.25
C ALA A 50 -0.76 1.11 4.36
N LYS A 51 0.52 0.85 4.05
CA LYS A 51 1.60 0.77 5.06
C LYS A 51 1.78 2.06 5.84
N SER A 52 1.57 3.23 5.24
CA SER A 52 1.67 4.53 5.93
C SER A 52 0.65 4.72 7.06
N TYR A 53 -0.37 3.85 7.13
CA TYR A 53 -1.41 3.86 8.16
C TYR A 53 -1.30 2.67 9.12
N VAL A 54 -0.31 1.80 8.94
CA VAL A 54 -0.09 0.58 9.74
C VAL A 54 1.15 0.76 10.62
N TYR A 55 1.01 0.37 11.87
CA TYR A 55 2.05 0.51 12.88
C TYR A 55 2.37 -0.85 13.49
N THR A 56 3.64 -1.10 13.73
CA THR A 56 4.06 -2.19 14.63
C THR A 56 3.81 -1.75 16.05
N ILE A 57 3.23 -2.61 16.88
CA ILE A 57 2.98 -2.31 18.30
C ILE A 57 3.91 -3.15 19.15
N TYR A 58 4.67 -2.48 20.01
CA TYR A 58 5.56 -3.07 20.99
C TYR A 58 5.07 -2.77 22.40
N THR A 59 4.97 -3.82 23.22
CA THR A 59 4.72 -3.72 24.67
C THR A 59 5.81 -4.47 25.43
N ASP A 60 5.74 -4.45 26.77
CA ASP A 60 6.59 -5.27 27.64
C ASP A 60 6.25 -6.77 27.62
N LEU A 61 5.11 -7.14 27.02
CA LEU A 61 4.56 -8.50 27.05
C LEU A 61 4.48 -9.13 25.66
N GLU A 62 4.11 -8.33 24.65
CA GLU A 62 3.75 -8.83 23.34
C GLU A 62 4.12 -7.85 22.21
N GLN A 63 4.08 -8.35 20.99
CA GLN A 63 4.23 -7.58 19.76
C GLN A 63 3.05 -7.90 18.86
N GLY A 64 2.50 -6.86 18.25
CA GLY A 64 1.43 -6.97 17.26
C GLY A 64 1.52 -5.86 16.23
N SER A 65 0.40 -5.63 15.58
CA SER A 65 0.19 -4.56 14.62
C SER A 65 -1.03 -3.74 15.01
N GLY A 66 -1.15 -2.56 14.42
CA GLY A 66 -2.35 -1.74 14.50
C GLY A 66 -2.45 -0.84 13.29
N PHE A 67 -3.58 -0.16 13.15
CA PHE A 67 -3.76 0.82 12.08
C PHE A 67 -4.55 2.03 12.54
N LEU A 68 -4.31 3.18 11.89
CA LEU A 68 -4.98 4.43 12.22
C LEU A 68 -6.49 4.31 12.00
N PHE A 69 -7.26 4.54 13.06
CA PHE A 69 -8.72 4.42 13.08
C PHE A 69 -9.42 5.76 12.80
N ASN A 70 -8.86 6.86 13.28
CA ASN A 70 -9.45 8.20 13.11
C ASN A 70 -8.39 9.31 13.15
N SER A 71 -8.81 10.54 12.82
CA SER A 71 -7.96 11.73 12.82
C SER A 71 -7.68 12.33 14.20
N LYS A 72 -8.05 11.65 15.29
CA LYS A 72 -7.60 11.99 16.64
C LYS A 72 -6.30 11.27 17.02
N GLY A 73 -5.72 10.50 16.11
CA GLY A 73 -4.55 9.68 16.39
C GLY A 73 -4.88 8.39 17.14
N ASP A 74 -6.13 7.91 17.07
CA ASP A 74 -6.49 6.63 17.68
C ASP A 74 -6.10 5.49 16.72
N VAL A 75 -5.33 4.53 17.20
CA VAL A 75 -4.88 3.32 16.51
C VAL A 75 -5.64 2.11 17.03
N LEU A 76 -6.21 1.33 16.13
CA LEU A 76 -6.93 0.10 16.42
C LEU A 76 -5.98 -1.10 16.38
N THR A 77 -6.12 -1.97 17.37
CA THR A 77 -5.37 -3.23 17.49
C THR A 77 -6.20 -4.29 18.21
N ASN A 78 -5.63 -5.47 18.44
CA ASN A 78 -6.26 -6.49 19.26
C ASN A 78 -6.07 -6.22 20.76
N ALA A 79 -7.02 -6.67 21.58
CA ALA A 79 -6.95 -6.50 23.02
C ALA A 79 -5.78 -7.28 23.61
N HIS A 80 -5.55 -8.52 23.17
CA HIS A 80 -4.45 -9.34 23.71
C HIS A 80 -3.07 -8.70 23.56
N VAL A 81 -2.83 -7.94 22.47
CA VAL A 81 -1.55 -7.26 22.19
C VAL A 81 -1.16 -6.24 23.27
N VAL A 82 -2.17 -5.55 23.85
CA VAL A 82 -1.96 -4.44 24.78
C VAL A 82 -2.51 -4.72 26.19
N LYS A 83 -3.10 -5.89 26.40
CA LYS A 83 -3.67 -6.28 27.69
C LYS A 83 -2.57 -6.42 28.73
N ASP A 84 -2.80 -5.82 29.90
CA ASP A 84 -1.87 -5.81 31.04
C ASP A 84 -0.50 -5.17 30.76
N ALA A 85 -0.31 -4.55 29.58
CA ALA A 85 0.93 -3.90 29.21
C ALA A 85 1.20 -2.66 30.07
N SER A 86 2.46 -2.48 30.48
CA SER A 86 2.88 -1.31 31.26
C SER A 86 3.03 -0.07 30.38
N TYR A 87 3.38 -0.26 29.11
CA TYR A 87 3.50 0.79 28.10
C TYR A 87 3.16 0.24 26.71
N VAL A 88 2.83 1.15 25.79
CA VAL A 88 2.62 0.83 24.38
C VAL A 88 3.45 1.79 23.54
N VAL A 89 4.32 1.23 22.70
CA VAL A 89 5.08 1.97 21.69
C VAL A 89 4.60 1.52 20.32
N LEU A 90 4.35 2.48 19.44
CA LEU A 90 4.02 2.23 18.05
C LEU A 90 5.22 2.60 17.19
N THR A 91 5.48 1.84 16.12
CA THR A 91 6.55 2.12 15.17
C THR A 91 5.98 2.17 13.76
N ASN A 92 6.22 3.25 13.01
CA ASN A 92 5.80 3.33 11.59
C ASN A 92 6.72 2.51 10.67
N SER A 93 6.51 2.59 9.35
CA SER A 93 7.34 1.90 8.35
C SER A 93 8.80 2.37 8.33
N ASP A 94 9.06 3.60 8.72
CA ASP A 94 10.38 4.23 8.68
C ASP A 94 11.14 4.10 10.01
N GLY A 95 10.56 3.40 11.00
CA GLY A 95 11.18 3.15 12.29
C GLY A 95 10.98 4.26 13.32
N GLN A 96 10.22 5.31 13.01
CA GLN A 96 9.83 6.31 14.00
C GLN A 96 8.96 5.67 15.06
N GLU A 97 9.29 5.91 16.31
CA GLU A 97 8.53 5.44 17.45
C GLU A 97 7.54 6.52 17.91
N PHE A 98 6.40 6.08 18.45
CA PHE A 98 5.39 6.94 19.06
C PHE A 98 4.89 6.32 20.35
N SER A 99 4.67 7.15 21.36
CA SER A 99 4.09 6.69 22.61
C SER A 99 2.57 6.60 22.52
N GLY A 100 2.01 5.48 22.95
CA GLY A 100 0.58 5.20 22.91
C GLY A 100 -0.05 5.01 24.29
N GLN A 101 -1.28 5.49 24.44
CA GLN A 101 -2.11 5.24 25.63
C GLN A 101 -3.35 4.44 25.27
N VAL A 102 -3.62 3.32 25.96
CA VAL A 102 -4.82 2.52 25.70
C VAL A 102 -6.07 3.29 26.18
N ILE A 103 -6.92 3.75 25.26
CA ILE A 103 -8.14 4.50 25.59
C ILE A 103 -9.39 3.63 25.64
N GLY A 104 -9.31 2.39 25.17
CA GLY A 104 -10.38 1.41 25.23
C GLY A 104 -9.83 0.01 25.04
N ILE A 105 -10.32 -0.96 25.81
CA ILE A 105 -9.95 -2.37 25.67
C ILE A 105 -11.18 -3.24 25.93
N SER A 106 -11.42 -4.22 25.05
CA SER A 106 -12.54 -5.14 25.20
C SER A 106 -12.11 -6.38 25.96
N GLU A 107 -12.86 -6.72 27.01
CA GLU A 107 -12.70 -8.02 27.68
C GLU A 107 -13.35 -9.17 26.90
N THR A 108 -14.09 -8.90 25.82
CA THR A 108 -14.90 -9.92 25.14
C THR A 108 -14.67 -10.04 23.64
N THR A 109 -14.31 -8.97 22.93
CA THR A 109 -14.26 -8.94 21.45
C THR A 109 -12.85 -8.85 20.88
N ASP A 110 -11.82 -8.97 21.72
CA ASP A 110 -10.40 -8.88 21.36
C ASP A 110 -10.02 -7.63 20.55
N VAL A 111 -10.61 -6.48 20.87
CA VAL A 111 -10.24 -5.19 20.25
C VAL A 111 -9.83 -4.17 21.30
N ALA A 112 -8.88 -3.32 20.94
CA ALA A 112 -8.43 -2.19 21.75
C ALA A 112 -8.15 -0.96 20.88
N LEU A 113 -8.27 0.22 21.49
CA LEU A 113 -7.86 1.49 20.91
C LEU A 113 -6.72 2.08 21.71
N VAL A 114 -5.69 2.52 21.01
CA VAL A 114 -4.52 3.20 21.55
C VAL A 114 -4.47 4.61 20.98
N ARG A 115 -4.53 5.64 21.81
CA ARG A 115 -4.36 7.03 21.39
C ARG A 115 -2.89 7.38 21.30
N VAL A 116 -2.52 8.01 20.21
CA VAL A 116 -1.18 8.52 19.91
C VAL A 116 -1.33 9.99 19.52
N ASP A 117 -1.00 10.89 20.44
CA ASP A 117 -1.23 12.33 20.24
C ASP A 117 -0.44 12.88 19.03
N ALA A 118 0.74 12.31 18.75
CA ALA A 118 1.56 12.67 17.58
C ALA A 118 0.89 12.34 16.23
N LEU A 119 -0.12 11.47 16.20
CA LEU A 119 -0.87 11.11 14.99
C LEU A 119 -2.18 11.90 14.84
N ALA A 120 -2.47 12.84 15.75
CA ALA A 120 -3.65 13.67 15.65
C ALA A 120 -3.58 14.59 14.40
N GLY A 121 -4.61 14.54 13.56
CA GLY A 121 -4.66 15.25 12.28
C GLY A 121 -4.46 14.36 11.06
N LYS A 122 -3.82 13.19 11.20
CA LYS A 122 -3.65 12.23 10.09
C LYS A 122 -5.00 11.58 9.76
N GLU A 123 -5.41 11.60 8.50
CA GLU A 123 -6.68 10.98 8.08
C GLU A 123 -6.51 9.45 7.94
N PRO A 124 -7.45 8.63 8.44
CA PRO A 124 -7.36 7.18 8.32
C PRO A 124 -7.78 6.69 6.92
N MET A 125 -7.48 5.42 6.63
CA MET A 125 -8.06 4.75 5.46
C MET A 125 -9.58 4.58 5.59
N GLU A 126 -10.28 4.53 4.46
CA GLU A 126 -11.71 4.20 4.45
C GLU A 126 -11.96 2.78 4.96
N MET A 127 -13.06 2.60 5.69
CA MET A 127 -13.49 1.31 6.24
C MET A 127 -14.79 0.86 5.56
N GLU A 128 -14.92 -0.43 5.28
CA GLU A 128 -16.14 -1.04 4.77
C GLU A 128 -17.08 -1.37 5.94
N MET A 129 -18.26 -0.77 5.95
CA MET A 129 -19.23 -0.87 7.05
C MET A 129 -20.30 -1.94 6.80
N SER A 130 -20.13 -2.73 5.74
CA SER A 130 -21.02 -3.83 5.39
C SER A 130 -20.26 -5.15 5.26
N GLN A 131 -20.98 -6.26 5.40
CA GLN A 131 -20.37 -7.57 5.24
C GLN A 131 -20.02 -7.80 3.76
N VAL A 132 -18.77 -8.15 3.46
CA VAL A 132 -18.34 -8.57 2.13
C VAL A 132 -18.71 -10.02 1.80
N ASP A 133 -18.67 -10.36 0.52
CA ASP A 133 -18.96 -11.70 0.01
C ASP A 133 -17.72 -12.61 0.03
N VAL A 134 -17.96 -13.93 0.10
CA VAL A 134 -16.94 -14.96 -0.14
C VAL A 134 -16.37 -14.80 -1.54
N GLY A 135 -15.05 -14.88 -1.66
CA GLY A 135 -14.30 -14.66 -2.89
C GLY A 135 -13.79 -13.23 -3.08
N THR A 136 -14.13 -12.29 -2.19
CA THR A 136 -13.54 -10.94 -2.19
C THR A 136 -12.01 -11.06 -2.08
N GLU A 137 -11.29 -10.50 -3.05
CA GLU A 137 -9.82 -10.42 -3.04
C GLU A 137 -9.37 -9.46 -1.94
N VAL A 138 -8.42 -9.90 -1.12
CA VAL A 138 -7.94 -9.17 0.06
C VAL A 138 -6.43 -9.26 0.19
N PHE A 139 -5.86 -8.35 0.96
CA PHE A 139 -4.53 -8.49 1.50
C PHE A 139 -4.52 -8.14 2.99
N ALA A 140 -3.76 -8.90 3.77
CA ALA A 140 -3.53 -8.67 5.18
C ALA A 140 -2.20 -7.94 5.37
N LEU A 141 -2.20 -6.88 6.17
CA LEU A 141 -0.99 -6.16 6.57
C LEU A 141 -0.71 -6.35 8.05
N GLY A 142 0.58 -6.42 8.38
CA GLY A 142 1.08 -6.35 9.74
C GLY A 142 2.59 -6.54 9.78
N SER A 143 3.13 -6.78 10.97
CA SER A 143 4.58 -6.86 11.20
C SER A 143 5.01 -8.23 11.72
N PRO A 144 4.88 -9.30 10.91
CA PRO A 144 5.28 -10.64 11.33
C PRO A 144 6.80 -10.73 11.53
N GLU A 145 7.23 -11.40 12.59
CA GLU A 145 8.64 -11.73 12.87
C GLU A 145 9.62 -10.53 12.90
N ASN A 146 9.15 -9.32 13.29
CA ASN A 146 9.90 -8.05 13.23
C ASN A 146 10.23 -7.55 11.82
N ILE A 147 9.57 -8.08 10.78
CA ILE A 147 9.59 -7.51 9.45
C ILE A 147 8.38 -6.61 9.33
N SER A 148 8.59 -5.33 9.61
CA SER A 148 7.54 -4.31 9.59
C SER A 148 6.78 -4.33 8.26
N ASN A 149 5.45 -4.29 8.34
CA ASN A 149 4.57 -4.05 7.19
C ASN A 149 4.69 -5.09 6.05
N THR A 150 4.69 -6.37 6.41
CA THR A 150 4.52 -7.48 5.45
C THR A 150 3.08 -7.54 4.97
N ALA A 151 2.90 -7.66 3.65
CA ALA A 151 1.61 -7.88 3.01
C ALA A 151 1.49 -9.33 2.56
N THR A 152 0.33 -9.94 2.82
CA THR A 152 -0.01 -11.26 2.26
C THR A 152 -1.35 -11.20 1.55
N GLU A 153 -1.36 -11.67 0.32
CA GLU A 153 -2.55 -11.66 -0.53
C GLU A 153 -3.38 -12.92 -0.34
N GLY A 154 -4.69 -12.81 -0.58
CA GLY A 154 -5.61 -13.93 -0.57
C GLY A 154 -7.02 -13.50 -0.92
N LYS A 155 -8.00 -14.25 -0.43
CA LYS A 155 -9.43 -13.98 -0.56
C LYS A 155 -10.17 -14.42 0.69
N ILE A 156 -11.36 -13.84 0.88
CA ILE A 156 -12.32 -14.34 1.86
C ILE A 156 -12.79 -15.73 1.43
N THR A 157 -12.57 -16.76 2.26
CA THR A 157 -12.98 -18.15 1.99
C THR A 157 -14.33 -18.47 2.64
N ASP A 158 -14.63 -17.82 3.76
CA ASP A 158 -15.90 -17.99 4.46
C ASP A 158 -16.21 -16.75 5.32
N VAL A 159 -17.48 -16.61 5.69
CA VAL A 159 -17.98 -15.54 6.54
C VAL A 159 -18.73 -16.15 7.71
N ASN A 160 -18.93 -15.37 8.77
CA ASN A 160 -19.73 -15.77 9.93
C ASN A 160 -19.13 -16.89 10.80
N LYS A 161 -17.80 -17.01 10.86
CA LYS A 161 -17.12 -17.96 11.75
C LYS A 161 -17.19 -17.49 13.20
N ASN A 162 -17.32 -18.44 14.12
CA ASN A 162 -17.38 -18.14 15.55
C ASN A 162 -16.37 -19.00 16.30
N PHE A 163 -15.63 -18.37 17.19
CA PHE A 163 -14.67 -19.00 18.09
C PHE A 163 -14.90 -18.48 19.51
N SER A 164 -14.61 -19.31 20.50
CA SER A 164 -14.71 -18.94 21.91
C SER A 164 -13.48 -19.51 22.59
N ASP A 165 -12.67 -18.61 23.13
CA ASP A 165 -11.48 -18.92 23.92
C ASP A 165 -11.34 -17.86 25.03
N ASP A 166 -10.21 -17.16 25.14
CA ASP A 166 -10.07 -16.00 26.04
C ASP A 166 -10.99 -14.83 25.65
N TYR A 167 -11.45 -14.81 24.40
CA TYR A 167 -12.42 -13.85 23.87
C TYR A 167 -13.53 -14.57 23.09
N GLU A 168 -14.65 -13.86 22.91
CA GLU A 168 -15.81 -14.28 22.15
C GLU A 168 -15.77 -13.70 20.74
N TYR A 169 -15.24 -14.47 19.80
CA TYR A 169 -15.15 -14.07 18.41
C TYR A 169 -16.40 -14.44 17.65
N LYS A 170 -17.06 -13.44 17.08
CA LYS A 170 -18.31 -13.64 16.34
C LYS A 170 -18.23 -13.05 14.96
N ASN A 171 -18.85 -13.78 14.04
CA ASN A 171 -18.97 -13.43 12.65
C ASN A 171 -17.64 -13.16 11.92
N LEU A 172 -16.56 -13.84 12.30
CA LEU A 172 -15.25 -13.63 11.69
C LEU A 172 -15.26 -13.88 10.19
N TYR A 173 -14.43 -13.13 9.49
CA TYR A 173 -13.96 -13.46 8.17
C TYR A 173 -12.91 -14.56 8.25
N GLU A 174 -13.06 -15.59 7.43
CA GLU A 174 -12.01 -16.58 7.16
C GLU A 174 -11.35 -16.21 5.84
N MET A 175 -10.02 -16.30 5.77
CA MET A 175 -9.25 -15.96 4.58
C MET A 175 -8.10 -16.94 4.35
N ASP A 176 -7.68 -17.08 3.10
CA ASP A 176 -6.47 -17.82 2.72
C ASP A 176 -5.23 -16.90 2.56
N ALA A 177 -5.35 -15.62 2.95
CA ALA A 177 -4.21 -14.76 3.16
C ALA A 177 -3.47 -15.20 4.43
N THR A 178 -2.20 -15.59 4.29
CA THR A 178 -1.40 -16.12 5.39
C THR A 178 -1.07 -15.01 6.39
N ILE A 179 -1.51 -15.14 7.64
CA ILE A 179 -1.08 -14.28 8.74
C ILE A 179 -0.20 -15.05 9.72
N LYS A 180 0.73 -14.36 10.38
CA LYS A 180 1.69 -14.94 11.33
C LYS A 180 1.67 -14.17 12.65
N LYS A 181 2.35 -14.70 13.66
CA LYS A 181 2.59 -13.95 14.91
C LYS A 181 3.22 -12.59 14.57
N GLY A 182 2.62 -11.52 15.09
CA GLY A 182 2.95 -10.13 14.76
C GLY A 182 1.93 -9.46 13.82
N SER A 183 1.15 -10.22 13.04
CA SER A 183 0.06 -9.69 12.22
C SER A 183 -1.20 -9.32 13.02
N SER A 184 -1.36 -9.85 14.23
CA SER A 184 -2.51 -9.57 15.12
C SER A 184 -2.68 -8.07 15.34
N GLY A 185 -3.89 -7.58 15.09
CA GLY A 185 -4.28 -6.17 15.19
C GLY A 185 -4.09 -5.36 13.90
N GLY A 186 -3.38 -5.90 12.91
CA GLY A 186 -3.21 -5.26 11.61
C GLY A 186 -4.48 -5.32 10.76
N PRO A 187 -4.58 -4.51 9.68
CA PRO A 187 -5.79 -4.44 8.89
C PRO A 187 -5.89 -5.59 7.87
N LEU A 188 -7.12 -6.02 7.61
CA LEU A 188 -7.51 -6.78 6.43
C LEU A 188 -8.14 -5.82 5.43
N ILE A 189 -7.62 -5.72 4.21
CA ILE A 189 -8.02 -4.71 3.23
C ILE A 189 -8.52 -5.37 1.95
N ALA A 190 -9.59 -4.85 1.37
CA ALA A 190 -10.08 -5.27 0.05
C ALA A 190 -9.16 -4.76 -1.06
N ALA A 191 -8.71 -5.64 -1.94
CA ALA A 191 -7.78 -5.30 -3.03
C ALA A 191 -8.39 -4.29 -4.03
N GLU A 192 -9.68 -4.42 -4.33
CA GLU A 192 -10.36 -3.58 -5.34
C GLU A 192 -10.72 -2.19 -4.79
N SER A 193 -11.37 -2.13 -3.62
CA SER A 193 -11.89 -0.89 -3.04
C SER A 193 -10.89 -0.16 -2.15
N GLU A 194 -9.78 -0.81 -1.75
CA GLU A 194 -8.79 -0.30 -0.79
C GLU A 194 -9.37 0.03 0.58
N ARG A 195 -10.53 -0.54 0.91
CA ARG A 195 -11.18 -0.33 2.20
C ARG A 195 -10.79 -1.39 3.21
N ILE A 196 -10.60 -0.97 4.45
CA ILE A 196 -10.39 -1.86 5.58
C ILE A 196 -11.69 -2.63 5.85
N LEU A 197 -11.61 -3.96 5.82
CA LEU A 197 -12.70 -4.88 6.08
C LEU A 197 -12.72 -5.33 7.54
N GLY A 198 -11.56 -5.46 8.16
CA GLY A 198 -11.45 -6.02 9.50
C GLY A 198 -10.05 -5.97 10.10
N ILE A 199 -9.93 -6.63 11.25
CA ILE A 199 -8.75 -6.65 12.11
C ILE A 199 -8.23 -8.10 12.15
N ASN A 200 -7.03 -8.35 11.63
CA ASN A 200 -6.38 -9.65 11.66
C ASN A 200 -6.23 -10.11 13.12
N SER A 201 -6.61 -11.34 13.47
CA SER A 201 -6.67 -11.75 14.89
C SER A 201 -6.23 -13.19 15.15
N ILE A 202 -6.85 -14.20 14.53
CA ILE A 202 -6.62 -15.61 14.90
C ILE A 202 -5.83 -16.34 13.81
N ILE A 203 -4.84 -17.12 14.25
CA ILE A 203 -4.15 -18.14 13.47
C ILE A 203 -4.41 -19.49 14.15
N LEU A 204 -4.82 -20.50 13.40
CA LEU A 204 -4.97 -21.86 13.93
C LEU A 204 -3.66 -22.62 13.79
N GLU A 205 -3.16 -23.22 14.88
CA GLU A 205 -1.91 -24.00 14.86
C GLU A 205 -1.98 -25.18 13.87
N ASP A 206 -3.14 -25.81 13.74
CA ASP A 206 -3.36 -26.96 12.87
C ASP A 206 -3.56 -26.58 11.38
N ASP A 207 -3.85 -25.30 11.08
CA ASP A 207 -4.00 -24.80 9.72
C ASP A 207 -3.44 -23.37 9.58
N PRO A 208 -2.10 -23.23 9.52
CA PRO A 208 -1.43 -21.93 9.51
C PRO A 208 -1.62 -21.14 8.22
N ASN A 209 -2.27 -21.73 7.20
CA ASN A 209 -2.56 -21.03 5.93
C ASN A 209 -3.92 -20.33 5.97
N ILE A 210 -4.71 -20.51 7.03
CA ILE A 210 -6.01 -19.87 7.21
C ILE A 210 -5.89 -18.79 8.29
N GLY A 211 -6.24 -17.56 7.91
CA GLY A 211 -6.35 -16.44 8.80
C GLY A 211 -7.80 -16.14 9.17
N TYR A 212 -8.01 -15.53 10.33
CA TYR A 212 -9.29 -14.96 10.69
C TYR A 212 -9.18 -13.49 11.09
N ALA A 213 -10.16 -12.70 10.62
CA ALA A 213 -10.25 -11.28 10.93
C ALA A 213 -11.61 -10.91 11.53
N ILE A 214 -11.59 -10.01 12.51
CA ILE A 214 -12.77 -9.42 13.14
C ILE A 214 -13.33 -8.36 12.18
N PRO A 215 -14.56 -8.48 11.66
CA PRO A 215 -15.10 -7.49 10.74
C PRO A 215 -15.30 -6.14 11.44
N ILE A 216 -14.79 -5.06 10.85
CA ILE A 216 -14.75 -3.75 11.50
C ILE A 216 -16.15 -3.24 11.86
N TYR A 217 -17.14 -3.51 10.99
CA TYR A 217 -18.53 -3.10 11.20
C TYR A 217 -19.18 -3.75 12.42
N THR A 218 -18.64 -4.87 12.94
CA THR A 218 -19.20 -5.55 14.12
C THR A 218 -18.80 -4.91 15.45
N VAL A 219 -17.71 -4.13 15.45
CA VAL A 219 -17.15 -3.49 16.65
C VAL A 219 -17.21 -1.96 16.60
N ILE A 220 -17.62 -1.37 15.47
CA ILE A 220 -17.56 0.08 15.23
C ILE A 220 -18.28 0.93 16.28
N ASP A 221 -19.42 0.47 16.81
CA ASP A 221 -20.17 1.20 17.85
C ASP A 221 -19.39 1.25 19.17
N GLN A 222 -18.72 0.15 19.54
CA GLN A 222 -17.88 0.07 20.72
C GLN A 222 -16.65 0.99 20.58
N LEU A 223 -16.00 0.95 19.41
CA LEU A 223 -14.85 1.82 19.11
C LEU A 223 -15.24 3.31 19.23
N ASN A 224 -16.35 3.71 18.59
CA ASN A 224 -16.85 5.08 18.63
C ASN A 224 -17.22 5.54 20.05
N GLU A 225 -17.67 4.63 20.90
CA GLU A 225 -17.96 4.95 22.30
C GLU A 225 -16.69 5.26 23.08
N TRP A 226 -15.64 4.45 22.95
CA TRP A 226 -14.33 4.72 23.57
C TRP A 226 -13.67 5.99 23.06
N VAL A 227 -13.84 6.33 21.78
CA VAL A 227 -13.35 7.61 21.25
C VAL A 227 -14.03 8.81 21.93
N LYS A 228 -15.31 8.68 22.31
CA LYS A 228 -16.07 9.74 23.00
C LYS A 228 -15.80 9.75 24.50
N ASN A 229 -15.71 8.57 25.10
CA ASN A 229 -15.58 8.32 26.52
C ASN A 229 -14.36 7.44 26.77
N PRO A 230 -13.14 7.97 26.59
CA PRO A 230 -11.92 7.19 26.76
C PRO A 230 -11.78 6.72 28.21
N MET A 231 -11.20 5.54 28.40
CA MET A 231 -10.79 5.07 29.71
C MET A 231 -9.90 6.11 30.39
N GLN A 232 -10.13 6.32 31.69
CA GLN A 232 -9.35 7.25 32.49
C GLN A 232 -8.33 6.47 33.31
N TYR A 233 -7.11 6.97 33.36
CA TYR A 233 -6.05 6.48 34.23
C TYR A 233 -5.91 7.40 35.44
N GLU A 234 -5.53 6.84 36.59
CA GLU A 234 -5.15 7.68 37.72
C GLU A 234 -3.84 8.43 37.40
N GLU A 235 -3.75 9.68 37.81
CA GLU A 235 -2.60 10.55 37.55
C GLU A 235 -1.34 9.93 38.18
N GLY A 236 -0.39 9.47 37.34
CA GLY A 236 0.85 8.81 37.75
C GLY A 236 0.90 7.28 37.59
N GLU A 237 -0.17 6.63 37.12
CA GLU A 237 -0.14 5.18 36.79
C GLU A 237 0.52 4.88 35.45
N VAL A 238 0.42 5.79 34.47
CA VAL A 238 0.93 5.57 33.12
C VAL A 238 2.29 6.25 33.00
N VAL A 239 3.35 5.43 32.95
CA VAL A 239 4.68 5.89 32.55
C VAL A 239 4.80 5.66 31.05
N LEU A 240 4.54 6.71 30.28
CA LEU A 240 4.82 6.69 28.86
C LEU A 240 6.34 6.71 28.64
N PRO A 241 6.88 5.85 27.78
CA PRO A 241 8.28 5.94 27.39
C PRO A 241 8.54 7.32 26.77
N ASP A 242 9.74 7.85 27.05
CA ASP A 242 10.21 9.12 26.47
C ASP A 242 10.57 8.90 25.01
N VAL A 243 9.56 9.01 24.15
CA VAL A 243 9.69 8.89 22.71
C VAL A 243 9.66 10.28 22.12
N LYS A 244 10.61 10.58 21.23
CA LYS A 244 10.68 11.89 20.57
C LYS A 244 9.53 12.04 19.58
N ASP A 245 9.09 13.28 19.36
CA ASP A 245 8.25 13.62 18.20
C ASP A 245 8.96 13.24 16.88
N ALA A 246 8.22 13.28 15.77
CA ALA A 246 8.77 13.08 14.43
C ALA A 246 10.06 13.88 14.24
N HIS A 247 11.16 13.19 13.95
CA HIS A 247 12.48 13.81 13.83
C HIS A 247 13.36 13.06 12.86
N PHE A 248 14.30 13.78 12.25
CA PHE A 248 15.37 13.15 11.52
C PHE A 248 16.30 12.38 12.46
N ASP A 249 16.55 11.13 12.10
CA ASP A 249 17.53 10.26 12.74
C ASP A 249 18.46 9.69 11.67
N GLU A 250 19.77 9.71 11.95
CA GLU A 250 20.81 9.33 10.99
C GLU A 250 20.71 7.84 10.59
N GLU A 251 20.42 6.95 11.55
CA GLU A 251 20.29 5.51 11.30
C GLU A 251 19.01 5.21 10.51
N LEU A 252 17.91 5.92 10.81
CA LEU A 252 16.66 5.77 10.07
C LEU A 252 16.77 6.32 8.64
N LEU A 253 17.42 7.46 8.43
CA LEU A 253 17.67 8.02 7.09
C LEU A 253 18.56 7.11 6.25
N GLN A 254 19.60 6.55 6.85
CA GLN A 254 20.43 5.54 6.20
C GLN A 254 19.59 4.32 5.78
N SER A 255 18.80 3.79 6.71
CA SER A 255 17.94 2.63 6.46
C SER A 255 16.91 2.91 5.36
N PHE A 256 16.37 4.13 5.33
CA PHE A 256 15.41 4.59 4.33
C PHE A 256 15.99 4.56 2.91
N ILE A 257 17.18 5.14 2.72
CA ILE A 257 17.85 5.11 1.41
C ILE A 257 18.34 3.70 1.05
N GLU A 258 18.86 2.94 2.01
CA GLU A 258 19.27 1.54 1.78
C GLU A 258 18.10 0.69 1.29
N ALA A 259 16.95 0.74 1.98
CA ALA A 259 15.76 -0.01 1.61
C ALA A 259 15.22 0.38 0.22
N TYR A 260 15.21 1.68 -0.10
CA TYR A 260 14.86 2.14 -1.45
C TYR A 260 15.73 1.48 -2.52
N TYR A 261 17.05 1.45 -2.34
CA TYR A 261 17.98 0.84 -3.28
C TYR A 261 17.90 -0.69 -3.33
N GLU A 262 17.67 -1.35 -2.20
CA GLU A 262 17.52 -2.81 -2.13
C GLU A 262 16.33 -3.31 -2.96
N LEU A 263 15.29 -2.48 -3.14
CA LEU A 263 14.10 -2.82 -3.92
C LEU A 263 14.26 -2.59 -5.44
N ILE A 264 15.21 -1.75 -5.87
CA ILE A 264 15.42 -1.43 -7.29
C ILE A 264 15.79 -2.68 -8.13
N PRO A 265 16.71 -3.58 -7.73
CA PRO A 265 17.04 -4.78 -8.51
C PRO A 265 15.86 -5.69 -8.79
N TYR A 266 14.92 -5.85 -7.85
CA TYR A 266 13.70 -6.62 -8.06
C TYR A 266 12.84 -5.99 -9.16
N SER A 267 12.69 -4.67 -9.09
CA SER A 267 12.00 -3.89 -10.13
C SER A 267 12.66 -3.99 -11.50
N LEU A 268 14.00 -3.98 -11.55
CA LEU A 268 14.76 -4.13 -12.79
C LEU A 268 14.59 -5.52 -13.41
N ASN A 269 14.70 -6.57 -12.59
CA ASN A 269 14.63 -7.95 -13.06
C ASN A 269 13.22 -8.33 -13.55
N ASP A 270 12.18 -7.86 -12.87
CA ASP A 270 10.80 -8.16 -13.21
C ASP A 270 10.17 -7.14 -14.18
N GLN A 271 10.94 -6.11 -14.56
CA GLN A 271 10.51 -5.00 -15.43
C GLN A 271 9.24 -4.31 -14.92
N GLN A 272 9.16 -4.12 -13.60
CA GLN A 272 8.01 -3.56 -12.90
C GLN A 272 8.45 -2.52 -11.89
N ILE A 273 7.72 -1.41 -11.76
CA ILE A 273 8.07 -0.33 -10.82
C ILE A 273 7.56 -0.55 -9.39
N THR A 274 6.78 -1.61 -9.21
CA THR A 274 5.98 -1.88 -8.02
C THR A 274 6.78 -2.09 -6.74
N TYR A 275 7.96 -2.71 -6.81
CA TYR A 275 8.75 -3.06 -5.62
C TYR A 275 9.20 -1.82 -4.84
N TYR A 276 9.98 -0.91 -5.44
CA TYR A 276 10.41 0.31 -4.76
C TYR A 276 9.26 1.31 -4.58
N GLN A 277 8.30 1.33 -5.52
CA GLN A 277 7.13 2.20 -5.38
C GLN A 277 6.31 1.81 -4.14
N SER A 278 6.28 0.51 -3.79
CA SER A 278 5.59 0.03 -2.60
C SER A 278 6.19 0.53 -1.26
N TYR A 279 7.35 1.16 -1.33
CA TYR A 279 8.09 1.66 -0.19
C TYR A 279 8.03 3.19 -0.05
N LEU A 280 7.76 3.91 -1.13
CA LEU A 280 7.78 5.37 -1.15
C LEU A 280 6.40 5.97 -0.90
N LEU A 281 6.38 7.12 -0.22
CA LEU A 281 5.18 7.94 -0.17
C LEU A 281 4.81 8.47 -1.58
N PRO A 282 3.50 8.55 -1.91
CA PRO A 282 3.04 9.13 -3.17
C PRO A 282 3.57 10.54 -3.40
N GLY A 283 4.13 10.80 -4.59
CA GLY A 283 4.71 12.10 -4.95
C GLY A 283 6.21 12.23 -4.68
N SER A 284 6.82 11.23 -4.05
CA SER A 284 8.27 11.12 -3.88
C SER A 284 9.00 11.17 -5.22
N GLN A 285 10.08 11.96 -5.32
CA GLN A 285 10.95 11.95 -6.51
C GLN A 285 11.66 10.61 -6.71
N GLY A 286 11.74 9.77 -5.66
CA GLY A 286 12.20 8.39 -5.79
C GLY A 286 11.34 7.55 -6.73
N GLU A 287 10.04 7.87 -6.88
CA GLU A 287 9.17 7.20 -7.85
C GLU A 287 9.64 7.49 -9.29
N THR A 288 9.97 8.76 -9.54
CA THR A 288 10.38 9.23 -10.87
C THR A 288 11.77 8.70 -11.23
N GLU A 289 12.74 8.78 -10.32
CA GLU A 289 14.10 8.28 -10.60
C GLU A 289 14.12 6.75 -10.68
N GLY A 290 13.40 6.05 -9.81
CA GLY A 290 13.28 4.59 -9.87
C GLY A 290 12.67 4.14 -11.21
N LYS A 291 11.66 4.84 -11.70
CA LYS A 291 11.03 4.54 -12.98
C LYS A 291 11.99 4.73 -14.13
N LYS A 292 12.74 5.84 -14.12
CA LYS A 292 13.79 6.10 -15.10
C LYS A 292 14.86 5.00 -15.10
N LEU A 293 15.32 4.56 -13.92
CA LEU A 293 16.26 3.44 -13.81
C LEU A 293 15.70 2.16 -14.45
N VAL A 294 14.43 1.83 -14.17
CA VAL A 294 13.78 0.67 -14.80
C VAL A 294 13.69 0.80 -16.31
N GLU A 295 13.22 1.95 -16.81
CA GLU A 295 13.10 2.20 -18.25
C GLU A 295 14.45 2.18 -18.99
N GLU A 296 15.53 2.62 -18.34
CA GLU A 296 16.87 2.69 -18.95
C GLU A 296 17.66 1.38 -18.83
N LEU A 297 17.45 0.61 -17.75
CA LEU A 297 18.34 -0.50 -17.38
C LEU A 297 17.70 -1.88 -17.49
N ALA A 298 16.38 -2.00 -17.38
CA ALA A 298 15.65 -3.26 -17.40
C ALA A 298 15.57 -3.81 -18.83
N ILE A 299 16.51 -4.69 -19.18
CA ILE A 299 16.61 -5.35 -20.49
C ILE A 299 16.57 -6.86 -20.23
N GLU A 300 15.87 -7.62 -21.08
CA GLU A 300 15.66 -9.08 -20.90
C GLU A 300 16.97 -9.87 -20.67
N ASP A 301 18.09 -9.43 -21.24
CA ASP A 301 19.40 -10.08 -21.12
C ASP A 301 20.25 -9.57 -19.93
N ARG A 302 19.61 -9.01 -18.89
CA ARG A 302 20.29 -8.55 -17.68
C ARG A 302 19.57 -9.05 -16.44
N ILE A 303 20.31 -9.74 -15.59
CA ILE A 303 19.85 -10.09 -14.24
C ILE A 303 20.73 -9.33 -13.26
N PHE A 304 20.11 -8.46 -12.47
CA PHE A 304 20.74 -7.62 -11.46
C PHE A 304 20.84 -8.35 -10.13
N ASP A 305 22.02 -8.24 -9.52
CA ASP A 305 22.27 -8.68 -8.15
C ASP A 305 21.61 -7.73 -7.14
N VAL A 306 21.44 -8.20 -5.90
CA VAL A 306 21.05 -7.34 -4.78
C VAL A 306 22.08 -6.23 -4.59
N VAL A 307 21.60 -5.01 -4.40
CA VAL A 307 22.41 -3.82 -4.21
C VAL A 307 22.28 -3.32 -2.79
N LYS A 308 23.42 -3.04 -2.16
CA LYS A 308 23.49 -2.22 -0.94
C LYS A 308 24.27 -0.95 -1.26
N PRO A 309 23.67 0.25 -1.16
CA PRO A 309 24.36 1.48 -1.45
C PRO A 309 25.42 1.77 -0.37
N THR A 310 26.43 2.57 -0.73
CA THR A 310 27.35 3.21 0.20
C THR A 310 26.83 4.61 0.49
N ILE A 311 26.43 4.87 1.75
CA ILE A 311 26.10 6.22 2.20
C ILE A 311 27.41 6.96 2.49
N LYS A 312 27.66 8.04 1.77
CA LYS A 312 28.89 8.85 1.86
C LYS A 312 28.77 9.93 2.92
N ASN A 313 27.60 10.56 3.02
CA ASN A 313 27.35 11.69 3.90
C ASN A 313 25.85 11.77 4.23
N ILE A 314 25.53 12.18 5.47
CA ILE A 314 24.19 12.55 5.91
C ILE A 314 24.31 13.90 6.64
N GLU A 315 23.62 14.91 6.12
CA GLU A 315 23.52 16.24 6.73
C GLU A 315 22.08 16.49 7.16
N ILE A 316 21.82 16.47 8.47
CA ILE A 316 20.49 16.73 9.03
C ILE A 316 20.31 18.24 9.26
N GLY A 317 19.34 18.82 8.56
CA GLY A 317 18.86 20.19 8.77
C GLY A 317 17.62 20.25 9.67
N GLU A 318 16.99 21.43 9.74
CA GLU A 318 15.75 21.63 10.52
C GLU A 318 14.50 21.13 9.78
N GLU A 319 14.43 21.33 8.46
CA GLU A 319 13.26 20.98 7.63
C GLU A 319 13.54 19.81 6.67
N GLU A 320 14.81 19.55 6.38
CA GLU A 320 15.25 18.53 5.41
C GLU A 320 16.55 17.87 5.86
N ALA A 321 16.80 16.66 5.37
CA ALA A 321 18.07 15.97 5.46
C ALA A 321 18.65 15.72 4.07
N VAL A 322 19.94 15.99 3.90
CA VAL A 322 20.66 15.75 2.65
C VAL A 322 21.50 14.48 2.79
N ILE A 323 21.30 13.54 1.88
CA ILE A 323 21.99 12.24 1.88
C ILE A 323 22.73 12.06 0.57
N GLU A 324 24.03 11.78 0.64
CA GLU A 324 24.80 11.38 -0.54
C GLU A 324 24.99 9.87 -0.53
N ALA A 325 24.53 9.20 -1.58
CA ALA A 325 24.61 7.75 -1.70
C ALA A 325 25.14 7.32 -3.06
N GLU A 326 25.97 6.28 -3.05
CA GLU A 326 26.48 5.62 -4.24
C GLU A 326 26.06 4.15 -4.25
N ALA A 327 25.28 3.76 -5.24
CA ALA A 327 24.92 2.38 -5.50
C ALA A 327 25.68 1.85 -6.72
N VAL A 328 26.19 0.62 -6.63
CA VAL A 328 26.84 -0.06 -7.77
C VAL A 328 25.97 -1.24 -8.17
N PHE A 329 25.15 -1.06 -9.19
CA PHE A 329 24.33 -2.11 -9.77
C PHE A 329 25.21 -3.07 -10.54
N THR A 330 25.26 -4.32 -10.10
CA THR A 330 25.95 -5.40 -10.81
C THR A 330 24.91 -6.24 -11.54
N PHE A 331 25.15 -6.55 -12.80
CA PHE A 331 24.29 -7.45 -13.56
C PHE A 331 25.10 -8.45 -14.37
N HIS A 332 24.49 -9.59 -14.64
CA HIS A 332 25.07 -10.64 -15.47
C HIS A 332 24.17 -10.95 -16.68
N SER A 333 24.81 -11.28 -17.80
CA SER A 333 24.11 -11.76 -18.99
C SER A 333 23.84 -13.27 -18.87
N PRO A 334 22.58 -13.71 -19.06
CA PRO A 334 22.23 -15.13 -19.01
C PRO A 334 22.82 -15.94 -20.18
N GLU A 335 23.29 -15.29 -21.25
CA GLU A 335 23.86 -15.99 -22.42
C GLU A 335 25.33 -16.38 -22.24
N ASN A 336 26.12 -15.59 -21.50
CA ASN A 336 27.57 -15.75 -21.45
C ASN A 336 28.21 -15.58 -20.06
N ASP A 337 27.40 -15.40 -19.00
CA ASP A 337 27.85 -15.13 -17.62
C ASP A 337 28.80 -13.91 -17.50
N GLU A 338 28.81 -13.00 -18.49
CA GLU A 338 29.60 -11.77 -18.37
C GLU A 338 28.94 -10.81 -17.38
N THR A 339 29.74 -10.32 -16.43
CA THR A 339 29.32 -9.36 -15.42
C THR A 339 29.69 -7.94 -15.84
N ALA A 340 28.76 -7.00 -15.67
CA ALA A 340 28.99 -5.58 -15.83
C ALA A 340 28.41 -4.80 -14.64
N THR A 341 28.88 -3.57 -14.48
CA THR A 341 28.46 -2.69 -13.37
C THR A 341 28.00 -1.33 -13.89
N ILE A 342 27.03 -0.75 -13.20
CA ILE A 342 26.52 0.61 -13.41
C ILE A 342 26.54 1.31 -12.07
N THR A 343 27.26 2.42 -11.98
CA THR A 343 27.30 3.24 -10.78
C THR A 343 26.22 4.31 -10.84
N HIS A 344 25.45 4.42 -9.76
CA HIS A 344 24.44 5.42 -9.54
C HIS A 344 24.83 6.24 -8.31
N ASN A 345 25.32 7.46 -8.52
CA ASN A 345 25.80 8.35 -7.47
C ASN A 345 24.89 9.58 -7.40
N LYS A 346 24.14 9.71 -6.31
CA LYS A 346 23.08 10.70 -6.16
C LYS A 346 23.15 11.41 -4.83
N ARG A 347 22.64 12.64 -4.86
CA ARG A 347 22.31 13.44 -3.69
C ARG A 347 20.79 13.46 -3.54
N TYR A 348 20.31 13.09 -2.37
CA TYR A 348 18.91 13.05 -2.00
C TYR A 348 18.63 14.17 -1.01
N THR A 349 17.55 14.90 -1.23
CA THR A 349 16.95 15.73 -0.18
C THR A 349 15.72 15.00 0.32
N VAL A 350 15.74 14.61 1.59
CA VAL A 350 14.66 13.90 2.27
C VAL A 350 13.98 14.87 3.21
N ILE A 351 12.66 14.94 3.10
CA ILE A 351 11.82 15.64 4.08
C ILE A 351 11.09 14.62 4.94
N ILE A 352 10.66 15.05 6.13
CA ILE A 352 9.84 14.26 7.04
C ILE A 352 8.52 15.00 7.24
N ASP A 353 7.40 14.28 7.23
CA ASP A 353 6.13 14.89 7.59
C ASP A 353 5.96 15.00 9.11
N GLU A 354 4.89 15.65 9.56
CA GLU A 354 4.61 15.81 10.99
C GLU A 354 4.30 14.49 11.72
N TYR A 355 4.10 13.40 10.97
CA TYR A 355 3.80 12.06 11.46
C TYR A 355 4.98 11.10 11.37
N GLY A 356 6.16 11.59 10.97
CA GLY A 356 7.39 10.82 10.95
C GLY A 356 7.64 9.98 9.69
N ASP A 357 6.85 10.18 8.63
CA ASP A 357 7.05 9.44 7.39
C ASP A 357 8.05 10.19 6.48
N TYR A 358 9.07 9.49 5.98
CA TYR A 358 10.09 10.08 5.12
C TYR A 358 9.65 10.13 3.64
N MET A 359 10.01 11.22 2.97
CA MET A 359 9.81 11.39 1.54
C MET A 359 11.07 11.91 0.87
N ILE A 360 11.45 11.32 -0.26
CA ILE A 360 12.48 11.88 -1.13
C ILE A 360 11.86 13.07 -1.89
N GLU A 361 12.20 14.29 -1.50
CA GLU A 361 11.69 15.51 -2.13
C GLU A 361 12.44 15.82 -3.43
N THR A 362 13.76 15.66 -3.46
CA THR A 362 14.57 15.89 -4.67
C THR A 362 15.71 14.89 -4.79
N ILE A 363 16.11 14.63 -6.05
CA ILE A 363 17.25 13.78 -6.40
C ILE A 363 18.10 14.54 -7.41
N GLU A 364 19.39 14.70 -7.11
CA GLU A 364 20.36 15.38 -7.96
C GLU A 364 21.55 14.45 -8.26
N ASP A 365 22.21 14.66 -9.40
CA ASP A 365 23.49 14.00 -9.67
C ASP A 365 24.54 14.57 -8.72
N ASN A 366 25.22 13.68 -7.98
CA ASN A 366 26.30 14.11 -7.09
C ASN A 366 27.49 14.56 -7.96
N GLN A 367 27.82 15.85 -7.95
CA GLN A 367 28.97 16.37 -8.70
C GLN A 367 30.25 15.96 -7.96
N GLU A 368 31.10 15.15 -8.62
CA GLU A 368 32.43 14.77 -8.12
C GLU A 368 33.33 15.96 -7.77
#